data_AF-A0A523GP59-F1
#
_entry.id   AF-A0A523GP59-F1
#
_cell.length_a   1.000
_cell.length_b   1.000
_cell.length_c   1.000
_cell.angle_alpha   90.00
_cell.angle_beta   90.00
_cell.angle_gamma   90.00
#
_symmetry.space_group_name_H-M   'P 1'
#
loop_
_entity.id
_entity.type
_entity.pdbx_description
1 polymer ?
#
loop_
_entity_poly.entity_id
_entity_poly.type
_entity_poly.pdbx_seq_one_letter_code
_entity_poly.pdbx_strand_id
1 'polypeptide(L)'
;MSQTQVLARKWRPKDFSGLTGQDHVVRALINALEKKRLHHAYLFTGTRGVGKTTIARILAKALNCESGITAKPCGKCSACIEIDSGHFVDLVELDAASNTQVDNMRELLENALYAPTCARYKIYIIDEVHMLSKSAFNAMLKTLEEPPDHVKFVLATTDPQKIPITVLSRCLQFNLKQIPPTLIAAHLEYVLKQEKISYDEASLQLIAHAAQGSMRDALSMLDQAIIFGEGKVEKTEIHAMLGTIDQSYLYDLLEALIQKNGTQMLAIADSIQMRSLSFDTALQELARLFHSLALAKIVPQTNSNNIPEHEKICSLAKKFMPEDLQLFYQITLHGRADLGLAPDEYSGFTMTLMRMLAFTPECLIETATVSHIPASIIPKEKLPLSDKEPRKPDINAAHTSPSVLNVVTELSPDSRTNQLNGDWVVLVNQLKLNGMAKMLAQNCEMKNFSTDNVVLCLQAEHKHLLEKTYQDKIKNALCEHFGTPVRLTISVGSVTGMTPAELDTRERQTKQLQAVAAIETDPFVRELVDNFDAKLIISSIKPI
;
A
#
# COMPACT_ATOMS: atom_id res chain seq x y z
N MET A 1 12.18 -14.84 38.55
CA MET A 1 11.61 -14.04 37.45
C MET A 1 11.09 -14.99 36.39
N SER A 2 9.87 -15.49 36.60
CA SER A 2 9.21 -16.46 35.73
C SER A 2 8.85 -15.80 34.40
N GLN A 3 9.26 -16.43 33.29
CA GLN A 3 8.98 -16.08 31.89
C GLN A 3 7.75 -15.16 31.71
N THR A 4 8.00 -13.87 31.49
CA THR A 4 6.98 -12.88 31.17
C THR A 4 6.43 -13.18 29.77
N GLN A 5 5.40 -14.02 29.71
CA GLN A 5 4.60 -14.16 28.50
C GLN A 5 3.86 -12.85 28.25
N VAL A 6 4.06 -12.29 27.05
CA VAL A 6 3.32 -11.15 26.49
C VAL A 6 1.80 -11.36 26.72
N LEU A 7 1.08 -10.34 27.20
CA LEU A 7 -0.36 -10.42 27.48
C LEU A 7 -1.14 -10.90 26.25
N ALA A 8 -0.73 -10.47 25.05
CA ALA A 8 -1.33 -10.93 23.79
C ALA A 8 -1.31 -12.46 23.61
N ARG A 9 -0.32 -13.17 24.18
CA ARG A 9 -0.24 -14.64 24.17
C ARG A 9 -0.97 -15.26 25.37
N LYS A 10 -0.82 -14.66 26.56
CA LYS A 10 -1.44 -15.14 27.81
C LYS A 10 -2.97 -15.10 27.75
N TRP A 11 -3.52 -14.01 27.23
CA TRP A 11 -4.96 -13.74 27.14
C TRP A 11 -5.59 -14.17 25.81
N ARG A 12 -4.89 -15.01 25.03
CA ARG A 12 -5.45 -15.57 23.80
C ARG A 12 -6.68 -16.42 24.14
N PRO A 13 -7.87 -16.14 23.56
CA PRO A 13 -9.08 -16.92 23.83
C PRO A 13 -8.88 -18.42 23.55
N LYS A 14 -9.29 -19.25 24.52
CA LYS A 14 -9.19 -20.72 24.41
C LYS A 14 -10.46 -21.38 23.90
N ASP A 15 -11.60 -20.68 24.04
CA ASP A 15 -12.95 -21.13 23.73
C ASP A 15 -13.72 -20.05 22.96
N PHE A 16 -14.78 -20.45 22.24
CA PHE A 16 -15.61 -19.53 21.47
C PHE A 16 -16.28 -18.43 22.32
N SER A 17 -16.55 -18.69 23.60
CA SER A 17 -17.16 -17.70 24.51
C SER A 17 -16.20 -16.57 24.91
N GLY A 18 -14.89 -16.79 24.82
CA GLY A 18 -13.89 -15.77 25.13
C GLY A 18 -13.57 -14.85 23.96
N LEU A 19 -14.14 -15.09 22.78
CA LEU A 19 -13.90 -14.30 21.59
C LEU A 19 -14.78 -13.05 21.59
N THR A 20 -14.15 -11.88 21.55
CA THR A 20 -14.85 -10.59 21.60
C THR A 20 -15.24 -10.09 20.20
N GLY A 21 -16.48 -9.64 20.04
CA GLY A 21 -16.95 -8.89 18.86
C GLY A 21 -17.26 -9.70 17.59
N GLN A 22 -17.26 -11.04 17.65
CA GLN A 22 -17.45 -11.91 16.47
C GLN A 22 -18.65 -12.86 16.59
N ASP A 23 -19.76 -12.38 17.17
CA ASP A 23 -20.93 -13.21 17.50
C ASP A 23 -21.51 -13.97 16.30
N HIS A 24 -21.52 -13.35 15.11
CA HIS A 24 -22.10 -13.97 13.91
C HIS A 24 -21.30 -15.18 13.44
N VAL A 25 -19.96 -15.09 13.44
CA VAL A 25 -19.09 -16.22 13.06
C VAL A 25 -19.15 -17.32 14.11
N VAL A 26 -19.09 -16.95 15.39
CA VAL A 26 -19.15 -17.91 16.50
C VAL A 26 -20.45 -18.71 16.45
N ARG A 27 -21.60 -18.05 16.31
CA ARG A 27 -22.90 -18.75 16.19
C ARG A 27 -22.94 -19.69 15.00
N ALA A 28 -22.41 -19.29 13.84
CA ALA A 28 -22.37 -20.13 12.66
C ALA A 28 -21.49 -21.39 12.86
N LEU A 29 -20.32 -21.24 13.50
CA LEU A 29 -19.43 -22.36 13.80
C LEU A 29 -20.02 -23.31 14.84
N ILE A 30 -20.63 -22.78 15.92
CA ILE A 30 -21.33 -23.59 16.93
C ILE A 30 -22.42 -24.43 16.26
N ASN A 31 -23.27 -23.80 15.45
CA ASN A 31 -24.34 -24.48 14.73
C ASN A 31 -23.81 -25.55 13.76
N ALA A 32 -22.69 -25.29 13.08
CA ALA A 32 -22.07 -26.25 12.16
C ALA A 32 -21.53 -27.48 12.91
N LEU A 33 -20.90 -27.27 14.07
CA LEU A 33 -20.38 -28.34 14.94
C LEU A 33 -21.51 -29.18 15.53
N GLU A 34 -22.56 -28.56 16.07
CA GLU A 34 -23.71 -29.25 16.67
C GLU A 34 -24.48 -30.08 15.65
N LYS A 35 -24.69 -29.54 14.44
CA LYS A 35 -25.37 -30.25 13.35
C LYS A 35 -24.47 -31.21 12.58
N LYS A 36 -23.19 -31.35 12.97
CA LYS A 36 -22.15 -32.15 12.29
C LYS A 36 -22.03 -31.85 10.79
N ARG A 37 -22.35 -30.63 10.37
CA ARG A 37 -22.19 -30.16 8.98
C ARG A 37 -20.81 -29.53 8.81
N LEU A 38 -19.79 -30.39 8.81
CA LEU A 38 -18.40 -29.97 8.74
C LEU A 38 -17.96 -29.80 7.28
N HIS A 39 -17.61 -28.57 6.89
CA HIS A 39 -16.99 -28.31 5.60
C HIS A 39 -15.54 -28.82 5.58
N HIS A 40 -15.02 -29.18 4.41
CA HIS A 40 -13.62 -29.61 4.26
C HIS A 40 -12.64 -28.44 4.31
N ALA A 41 -13.06 -27.25 3.87
CA ALA A 41 -12.26 -26.03 3.89
C ALA A 41 -13.01 -24.82 4.44
N TYR A 42 -12.38 -24.09 5.36
CA TYR A 42 -12.87 -22.85 5.96
C TYR A 42 -11.94 -21.70 5.60
N LEU A 43 -12.49 -20.55 5.22
CA LEU A 43 -11.72 -19.34 4.94
C LEU A 43 -12.12 -18.22 5.90
N PHE A 44 -11.20 -17.79 6.75
CA PHE A 44 -11.34 -16.65 7.64
C PHE A 44 -10.70 -15.41 7.02
N THR A 45 -11.52 -14.37 6.80
CA THR A 45 -11.12 -13.09 6.24
C THR A 45 -11.27 -12.00 7.31
N GLY A 46 -10.44 -10.95 7.25
CA GLY A 46 -10.54 -9.80 8.15
C GLY A 46 -9.18 -9.16 8.42
N THR A 47 -9.16 -7.97 9.02
CA THR A 47 -7.92 -7.24 9.31
C THR A 47 -6.99 -8.03 10.24
N ARG A 48 -5.71 -7.62 10.31
CA ARG A 48 -4.74 -8.25 11.19
C ARG A 48 -5.22 -8.17 12.65
N GLY A 49 -4.98 -9.24 13.41
CA GLY A 49 -5.22 -9.25 14.86
C GLY A 49 -6.67 -9.27 15.36
N VAL A 50 -7.68 -9.38 14.48
CA VAL A 50 -9.10 -9.58 14.85
C VAL A 50 -9.45 -10.98 15.37
N GLY A 51 -8.50 -11.93 15.30
CA GLY A 51 -8.68 -13.28 15.85
C GLY A 51 -8.77 -14.43 14.84
N LYS A 52 -8.45 -14.25 13.56
CA LYS A 52 -8.47 -15.30 12.52
C LYS A 52 -7.83 -16.63 12.97
N THR A 53 -6.53 -16.59 13.28
CA THR A 53 -5.74 -17.75 13.70
C THR A 53 -6.21 -18.29 15.06
N THR A 54 -6.75 -17.44 15.93
CA THR A 54 -7.32 -17.87 17.22
C THR A 54 -8.58 -18.71 17.01
N ILE A 55 -9.50 -18.26 16.15
CA ILE A 55 -10.70 -19.03 15.80
C ILE A 55 -10.31 -20.35 15.12
N ALA A 56 -9.31 -20.33 14.24
CA ALA A 56 -8.78 -21.53 13.59
C ALA A 56 -8.30 -22.57 14.62
N ARG A 57 -7.55 -22.15 15.65
CA ARG A 57 -7.11 -23.03 16.73
C ARG A 57 -8.28 -23.54 17.59
N ILE A 58 -9.25 -22.69 17.93
CA ILE A 58 -10.44 -23.11 18.69
C ILE A 58 -11.25 -24.14 17.89
N LEU A 59 -11.41 -23.93 16.58
CA LEU A 59 -12.05 -24.90 15.69
C LEU A 59 -11.27 -26.21 15.65
N ALA A 60 -9.94 -26.17 15.60
CA ALA A 60 -9.11 -27.36 15.66
C ALA A 60 -9.31 -28.16 16.96
N LYS A 61 -9.37 -27.48 18.11
CA LYS A 61 -9.70 -28.12 19.39
C LYS A 61 -11.11 -28.73 19.38
N ALA A 62 -12.09 -28.01 18.87
CA ALA A 62 -13.48 -28.46 18.81
C ALA A 62 -13.65 -29.74 17.98
N LEU A 63 -12.84 -29.90 16.93
CA LEU A 63 -12.84 -31.08 16.06
C LEU A 63 -12.07 -32.28 16.65
N ASN A 64 -10.94 -32.01 17.32
CA ASN A 64 -10.01 -33.04 17.81
C ASN A 64 -10.09 -33.30 19.31
N CYS A 65 -11.09 -32.76 20.01
CA CYS A 65 -11.29 -33.03 21.42
C CYS A 65 -11.61 -34.52 21.68
N GLU A 66 -10.97 -35.10 22.70
CA GLU A 66 -11.20 -36.50 23.10
C GLU A 66 -12.66 -36.76 23.51
N SER A 67 -13.30 -35.77 24.13
CA SER A 67 -14.73 -35.82 24.52
C SER A 67 -15.72 -35.84 23.34
N GLY A 68 -15.22 -35.73 22.10
CA GLY A 68 -16.02 -35.72 20.88
C GLY A 68 -16.00 -34.37 20.17
N ILE A 69 -16.66 -34.31 19.02
CA ILE A 69 -16.83 -33.08 18.25
C ILE A 69 -17.84 -32.22 19.00
N THR A 70 -17.36 -31.15 19.63
CA THR A 70 -18.19 -30.27 20.47
C THR A 70 -17.86 -28.81 20.22
N ALA A 71 -18.88 -27.95 20.37
CA ALA A 71 -18.70 -26.50 20.32
C ALA A 71 -17.98 -25.93 21.56
N LYS A 72 -17.84 -26.72 22.63
CA LYS A 72 -17.17 -26.30 23.87
C LYS A 72 -16.05 -27.29 24.17
N PRO A 73 -14.83 -27.04 23.67
CA PRO A 73 -13.71 -27.94 23.93
C PRO A 73 -13.41 -27.96 25.43
N CYS A 74 -12.96 -29.11 25.96
CA CYS A 74 -12.85 -29.27 27.41
C CYS A 74 -11.65 -28.51 28.03
N GLY A 75 -10.66 -28.12 27.22
CA GLY A 75 -9.46 -27.40 27.67
C GLY A 75 -8.50 -28.19 28.57
N LYS A 76 -8.82 -29.45 28.89
CA LYS A 76 -8.05 -30.30 29.82
C LYS A 76 -7.49 -31.57 29.16
N CYS A 77 -7.97 -31.93 27.97
CA CYS A 77 -7.52 -33.11 27.23
C CYS A 77 -6.10 -32.93 26.67
N SER A 78 -5.41 -34.03 26.37
CA SER A 78 -4.05 -33.98 25.82
C SER A 78 -4.01 -33.17 24.52
N ALA A 79 -4.91 -33.48 23.59
CA ALA A 79 -5.08 -32.74 22.34
C ALA A 79 -5.37 -31.25 22.57
N CYS A 80 -6.19 -30.91 23.56
CA CYS A 80 -6.59 -29.53 23.86
C CYS A 80 -5.39 -28.69 24.32
N ILE A 81 -4.56 -29.27 25.19
CA ILE A 81 -3.37 -28.64 25.77
C ILE A 81 -2.27 -28.50 24.71
N GLU A 82 -2.05 -29.54 23.90
CA GLU A 82 -1.06 -29.56 22.82
C GLU A 82 -1.39 -28.57 21.70
N ILE A 83 -2.67 -28.43 21.33
CA ILE A 83 -3.11 -27.42 20.35
C ILE A 83 -2.89 -25.99 20.89
N ASP A 84 -3.10 -25.77 22.18
CA ASP A 84 -2.81 -24.48 22.81
C ASP A 84 -1.32 -24.15 22.83
N SER A 85 -0.48 -25.17 23.12
CA SER A 85 0.97 -25.00 23.12
C SER A 85 1.54 -24.87 21.70
N GLY A 86 0.80 -25.32 20.67
CA GLY A 86 1.20 -25.32 19.26
C GLY A 86 2.03 -26.54 18.85
N HIS A 87 2.04 -27.61 19.64
CA HIS A 87 2.87 -28.81 19.39
C HIS A 87 2.03 -30.06 19.11
N PHE A 88 0.84 -29.90 18.53
CA PHE A 88 -0.03 -31.02 18.22
C PHE A 88 0.30 -31.63 16.86
N VAL A 89 0.60 -32.93 16.83
CA VAL A 89 1.13 -33.63 15.64
C VAL A 89 0.19 -33.55 14.43
N ASP A 90 -1.11 -33.70 14.66
CA ASP A 90 -2.13 -33.69 13.60
C ASP A 90 -2.67 -32.26 13.31
N LEU A 91 -2.03 -31.22 13.85
CA LEU A 91 -2.29 -29.81 13.53
C LEU A 91 -1.04 -29.19 12.92
N VAL A 92 -1.10 -28.91 11.64
CA VAL A 92 0.00 -28.27 10.91
C VAL A 92 -0.34 -26.80 10.73
N GLU A 93 0.41 -25.92 11.39
CA GLU A 93 0.30 -24.47 11.20
C GLU A 93 1.39 -23.97 10.26
N LEU A 94 0.98 -23.26 9.22
CA LEU A 94 1.85 -22.72 8.18
C LEU A 94 1.58 -21.23 8.04
N ASP A 95 2.64 -20.44 8.15
CA ASP A 95 2.60 -19.02 7.77
C ASP A 95 3.11 -18.88 6.34
N ALA A 96 2.20 -18.57 5.41
CA ALA A 96 2.51 -18.43 3.98
C ALA A 96 3.50 -17.29 3.71
N ALA A 97 3.61 -16.29 4.60
CA ALA A 97 4.58 -15.22 4.45
C ALA A 97 6.03 -15.71 4.64
N SER A 98 6.24 -16.73 5.48
CA SER A 98 7.55 -17.32 5.74
C SER A 98 7.88 -18.50 4.83
N ASN A 99 6.86 -19.26 4.40
CA ASN A 99 7.00 -20.47 3.60
C ASN A 99 6.41 -20.29 2.19
N THR A 100 7.00 -19.39 1.40
CA THR A 100 6.52 -19.08 0.04
C THR A 100 6.90 -20.12 -1.02
N GLN A 101 7.82 -21.04 -0.68
CA GLN A 101 8.31 -22.07 -1.60
C GLN A 101 7.22 -23.10 -1.92
N VAL A 102 7.04 -23.38 -3.22
CA VAL A 102 6.02 -24.31 -3.73
C VAL A 102 6.27 -25.74 -3.27
N ASP A 103 7.53 -26.12 -3.14
CA ASP A 103 7.93 -27.50 -2.84
C ASP A 103 7.53 -27.89 -1.41
N ASN A 104 7.72 -27.01 -0.43
CA ASN A 104 7.24 -27.21 0.94
C ASN A 104 5.72 -27.45 0.98
N MET A 105 4.94 -26.71 0.18
CA MET A 105 3.49 -26.89 0.15
C MET A 105 3.10 -28.23 -0.51
N ARG A 106 3.82 -28.66 -1.55
CA ARG A 106 3.56 -29.95 -2.21
C ARG A 106 3.83 -31.11 -1.27
N GLU A 107 4.97 -31.12 -0.59
CA GLU A 107 5.31 -32.16 0.39
C GLU A 107 4.25 -32.25 1.49
N LEU A 108 3.72 -31.11 1.94
CA LEU A 108 2.67 -31.08 2.96
C LEU A 108 1.32 -31.59 2.47
N LEU A 109 0.96 -31.32 1.21
CA LEU A 109 -0.24 -31.86 0.57
C LEU A 109 -0.13 -33.36 0.28
N GLU A 110 1.06 -33.84 -0.09
CA GLU A 110 1.33 -35.29 -0.22
C GLU A 110 1.18 -35.97 1.14
N ASN A 111 1.73 -35.36 2.19
CA ASN A 111 1.56 -35.82 3.56
C ASN A 111 0.10 -35.75 4.06
N ALA A 112 -0.76 -34.96 3.42
CA ALA A 112 -2.17 -34.85 3.76
C ALA A 112 -2.99 -36.08 3.35
N LEU A 113 -2.49 -36.89 2.42
CA LEU A 113 -3.16 -38.12 1.99
C LEU A 113 -3.12 -39.22 3.06
N TYR A 114 -2.19 -39.13 4.02
CA TYR A 114 -2.07 -40.11 5.09
C TYR A 114 -2.99 -39.78 6.28
N ALA A 115 -3.57 -40.85 6.83
CA ALA A 115 -4.45 -40.79 8.00
C ALA A 115 -3.76 -40.11 9.21
N PRO A 116 -4.54 -39.44 10.08
CA PRO A 116 -4.03 -38.84 11.31
C PRO A 116 -3.47 -39.89 12.28
N THR A 117 -2.53 -39.48 13.12
CA THR A 117 -1.82 -40.40 14.04
C THR A 117 -2.64 -40.71 15.29
N CYS A 118 -3.14 -39.65 15.93
CA CYS A 118 -3.89 -39.74 17.20
C CYS A 118 -5.26 -39.04 17.12
N ALA A 119 -5.40 -38.08 16.22
CA ALA A 119 -6.58 -37.25 16.09
C ALA A 119 -7.68 -37.86 15.23
N ARG A 120 -8.88 -37.28 15.32
CA ARG A 120 -10.00 -37.59 14.40
C ARG A 120 -9.79 -36.97 13.03
N TYR A 121 -9.25 -35.75 13.01
CA TYR A 121 -8.98 -34.98 11.80
C TYR A 121 -7.55 -34.44 11.81
N LYS A 122 -6.92 -34.49 10.63
CA LYS A 122 -5.68 -33.79 10.33
C LYS A 122 -6.02 -32.39 9.84
N ILE A 123 -5.57 -31.37 10.56
CA ILE A 123 -5.99 -29.98 10.34
C ILE A 123 -4.80 -29.17 9.86
N TYR A 124 -5.00 -28.49 8.73
CA TYR A 124 -4.01 -27.58 8.15
C TYR A 124 -4.48 -26.14 8.33
N ILE A 125 -3.80 -25.38 9.18
CA ILE A 125 -4.02 -23.93 9.33
C ILE A 125 -2.99 -23.21 8.46
N ILE A 126 -3.45 -22.45 7.46
CA ILE A 126 -2.59 -21.65 6.59
C ILE A 126 -2.91 -20.18 6.84
N ASP A 127 -2.01 -19.47 7.51
CA ASP A 127 -2.13 -18.04 7.78
C ASP A 127 -1.54 -17.21 6.62
N GLU A 128 -2.10 -16.01 6.44
CA GLU A 128 -1.84 -15.10 5.33
C GLU A 128 -1.77 -15.80 3.95
N VAL A 129 -2.72 -16.68 3.66
CA VAL A 129 -2.74 -17.53 2.45
C VAL A 129 -2.59 -16.75 1.15
N HIS A 130 -2.97 -15.47 1.12
CA HIS A 130 -2.79 -14.59 -0.04
C HIS A 130 -1.33 -14.34 -0.44
N MET A 131 -0.37 -14.65 0.44
CA MET A 131 1.07 -14.58 0.18
C MET A 131 1.60 -15.83 -0.57
N LEU A 132 0.78 -16.86 -0.74
CA LEU A 132 1.16 -18.05 -1.52
C LEU A 132 1.34 -17.72 -3.01
N SER A 133 2.31 -18.39 -3.62
CA SER A 133 2.52 -18.31 -5.07
C SER A 133 1.35 -18.95 -5.84
N LYS A 134 1.12 -18.50 -7.08
CA LYS A 134 0.07 -19.05 -7.96
C LYS A 134 0.21 -20.56 -8.17
N SER A 135 1.45 -21.05 -8.26
CA SER A 135 1.77 -22.48 -8.37
C SER A 135 1.40 -23.26 -7.12
N ALA A 136 1.56 -22.70 -5.92
CA ALA A 136 1.14 -23.33 -4.67
C ALA A 136 -0.40 -23.43 -4.59
N PHE A 137 -1.12 -22.38 -4.99
CA PHE A 137 -2.58 -22.42 -5.09
C PHE A 137 -3.06 -23.52 -6.04
N ASN A 138 -2.45 -23.66 -7.22
CA ASN A 138 -2.82 -24.70 -8.18
C ASN A 138 -2.55 -26.11 -7.65
N ALA A 139 -1.49 -26.30 -6.84
CA ALA A 139 -1.23 -27.58 -6.18
C ALA A 139 -2.34 -27.91 -5.17
N MET A 140 -2.80 -26.91 -4.40
CA MET A 140 -3.89 -27.08 -3.43
C MET A 140 -5.25 -27.37 -4.07
N LEU A 141 -5.52 -26.89 -5.29
CA LEU A 141 -6.82 -27.08 -5.95
C LEU A 141 -7.21 -28.56 -6.07
N LYS A 142 -6.25 -29.44 -6.40
CA LYS A 142 -6.50 -30.89 -6.51
C LYS A 142 -7.03 -31.47 -5.19
N THR A 143 -6.39 -31.12 -4.08
CA THR A 143 -6.78 -31.60 -2.74
C THR A 143 -8.03 -30.90 -2.20
N LEU A 144 -8.32 -29.67 -2.63
CA LEU A 144 -9.54 -28.96 -2.24
C LEU A 144 -10.77 -29.44 -3.03
N GLU A 145 -10.60 -29.97 -4.25
CA GLU A 145 -11.67 -30.57 -5.05
C GLU A 145 -12.07 -31.95 -4.53
N GLU A 146 -11.07 -32.79 -4.25
CA GLU A 146 -11.27 -34.15 -3.75
C GLU A 146 -10.53 -34.33 -2.40
N PRO A 147 -11.01 -33.70 -1.32
CA PRO A 147 -10.37 -33.78 -0.02
C PRO A 147 -10.60 -35.15 0.63
N PRO A 148 -9.58 -35.75 1.26
CA PRO A 148 -9.77 -36.92 2.11
C PRO A 148 -10.70 -36.60 3.30
N ASP A 149 -11.54 -37.56 3.71
CA ASP A 149 -12.54 -37.36 4.78
C ASP A 149 -11.95 -36.88 6.11
N HIS A 150 -10.71 -37.31 6.40
CA HIS A 150 -9.99 -37.01 7.62
C HIS A 150 -9.21 -35.68 7.57
N VAL A 151 -9.18 -34.98 6.43
CA VAL A 151 -8.44 -33.71 6.27
C VAL A 151 -9.40 -32.53 6.37
N LYS A 152 -8.98 -31.48 7.09
CA LYS A 152 -9.67 -30.19 7.13
C LYS A 152 -8.69 -29.04 6.92
N PHE A 153 -9.03 -28.14 6.00
CA PHE A 153 -8.27 -26.92 5.73
C PHE A 153 -8.89 -25.72 6.43
N VAL A 154 -8.05 -24.90 7.06
CA VAL A 154 -8.44 -23.63 7.65
C VAL A 154 -7.50 -22.56 7.11
N LEU A 155 -8.00 -21.76 6.19
CA LEU A 155 -7.28 -20.69 5.54
C LEU A 155 -7.59 -19.37 6.25
N ALA A 156 -6.58 -18.55 6.50
CA ALA A 156 -6.72 -17.20 7.02
C ALA A 156 -6.06 -16.19 6.08
N THR A 157 -6.72 -15.07 5.83
CA THR A 157 -6.17 -13.98 5.03
C THR A 157 -6.59 -12.62 5.55
N THR A 158 -5.72 -11.63 5.41
CA THR A 158 -6.07 -10.20 5.51
C THR A 158 -6.68 -9.65 4.22
N ASP A 159 -6.32 -10.21 3.07
CA ASP A 159 -6.75 -9.74 1.75
C ASP A 159 -7.40 -10.89 0.94
N PRO A 160 -8.74 -10.95 0.87
CA PRO A 160 -9.43 -11.98 0.09
C PRO A 160 -9.36 -11.75 -1.42
N GLN A 161 -9.07 -10.53 -1.90
CA GLN A 161 -9.10 -10.21 -3.33
C GLN A 161 -7.92 -10.83 -4.09
N LYS A 162 -6.80 -11.06 -3.40
CA LYS A 162 -5.62 -11.73 -3.94
C LYS A 162 -5.79 -13.25 -4.09
N ILE A 163 -6.82 -13.84 -3.49
CA ILE A 163 -7.06 -15.28 -3.57
C ILE A 163 -7.80 -15.61 -4.87
N PRO A 164 -7.37 -16.62 -5.64
CA PRO A 164 -8.09 -17.06 -6.82
C PRO A 164 -9.54 -17.46 -6.51
N ILE A 165 -10.47 -17.04 -7.38
CA ILE A 165 -11.92 -17.34 -7.22
C ILE A 165 -12.18 -18.85 -7.16
N THR A 166 -11.34 -19.66 -7.82
CA THR A 166 -11.39 -21.13 -7.79
C THR A 166 -11.22 -21.69 -6.38
N VAL A 167 -10.42 -21.06 -5.51
CA VAL A 167 -10.28 -21.46 -4.11
C VAL A 167 -11.45 -20.94 -3.29
N LEU A 168 -11.83 -19.68 -3.52
CA LEU A 168 -12.94 -19.02 -2.81
C LEU A 168 -14.27 -19.78 -2.96
N SER A 169 -14.55 -20.35 -4.13
CA SER A 169 -15.79 -21.09 -4.40
C SER A 169 -15.86 -22.45 -3.69
N ARG A 170 -14.70 -22.99 -3.27
CA ARG A 170 -14.58 -24.31 -2.59
C ARG A 170 -14.41 -24.16 -1.07
N CYS A 171 -14.44 -22.94 -0.54
CA CYS A 171 -14.26 -22.68 0.88
C CYS A 171 -15.53 -22.06 1.48
N LEU A 172 -15.86 -22.45 2.72
CA LEU A 172 -16.86 -21.74 3.49
C LEU A 172 -16.24 -20.45 4.06
N GLN A 173 -16.74 -19.30 3.61
CA GLN A 173 -16.16 -18.00 3.93
C GLN A 173 -16.77 -17.38 5.18
N PHE A 174 -15.92 -16.94 6.09
CA PHE A 174 -16.27 -16.18 7.27
C PHE A 174 -15.52 -14.85 7.28
N ASN A 175 -16.27 -13.75 7.32
CA ASN A 175 -15.71 -12.41 7.44
C ASN A 175 -15.76 -11.94 8.88
N LEU A 176 -14.58 -11.69 9.47
CA LEU A 176 -14.40 -11.15 10.80
C LEU A 176 -14.38 -9.62 10.74
N LYS A 177 -15.26 -9.01 11.54
CA LYS A 177 -15.39 -7.56 11.57
C LYS A 177 -14.28 -6.95 12.44
N GLN A 178 -13.97 -5.69 12.19
CA GLN A 178 -13.15 -4.93 13.14
C GLN A 178 -13.87 -4.81 14.48
N ILE A 179 -13.12 -4.93 15.57
CA ILE A 179 -13.70 -4.87 16.91
C ILE A 179 -13.91 -3.39 17.28
N PRO A 180 -15.12 -2.97 17.67
CA PRO A 180 -15.37 -1.60 18.12
C PRO A 180 -14.44 -1.18 19.27
N PRO A 181 -13.96 0.09 19.31
CA PRO A 181 -13.03 0.55 20.34
C PRO A 181 -13.62 0.44 21.76
N THR A 182 -14.94 0.62 21.91
CA THR A 182 -15.63 0.44 23.19
C THR A 182 -15.51 -0.99 23.74
N LEU A 183 -15.62 -2.00 22.87
CA LEU A 183 -15.43 -3.40 23.25
C LEU A 183 -13.97 -3.74 23.53
N ILE A 184 -13.03 -3.13 22.80
CA ILE A 184 -11.60 -3.27 23.09
C ILE A 184 -11.28 -2.70 24.46
N ALA A 185 -11.69 -1.46 24.74
CA ALA A 185 -11.46 -0.79 26.03
C ALA A 185 -12.04 -1.61 27.20
N ALA A 186 -13.28 -2.10 27.08
CA ALA A 186 -13.89 -2.96 28.09
C ALA A 186 -13.11 -4.26 28.32
N HIS A 187 -12.55 -4.86 27.27
CA HIS A 187 -11.73 -6.06 27.41
C HIS A 187 -10.36 -5.76 28.04
N LEU A 188 -9.71 -4.65 27.66
CA LEU A 188 -8.45 -4.21 28.29
C LEU A 188 -8.65 -3.92 29.78
N GLU A 189 -9.78 -3.30 30.15
CA GLU A 189 -10.16 -3.06 31.54
C GLU A 189 -10.28 -4.38 32.32
N TYR A 190 -10.94 -5.38 31.74
CA TYR A 190 -11.04 -6.72 32.33
C TYR A 190 -9.67 -7.36 32.55
N VAL A 191 -8.77 -7.28 31.56
CA VAL A 191 -7.40 -7.81 31.65
C VAL A 191 -6.62 -7.12 32.77
N LEU A 192 -6.65 -5.79 32.86
CA LEU A 192 -5.93 -5.03 33.88
C LEU A 192 -6.43 -5.29 35.29
N LYS A 193 -7.76 -5.46 35.47
CA LYS A 193 -8.34 -5.86 36.75
C LYS A 193 -7.83 -7.22 37.22
N GLN A 194 -7.62 -8.15 36.29
CA GLN A 194 -7.11 -9.50 36.59
C GLN A 194 -5.61 -9.49 36.90
N GLU A 195 -4.83 -8.67 36.18
CA GLU A 195 -3.39 -8.49 36.44
C GLU A 195 -3.10 -7.57 37.63
N LYS A 196 -4.12 -6.90 38.19
CA LYS A 196 -4.04 -5.94 39.31
C LYS A 196 -3.11 -4.75 39.04
N ILE A 197 -3.23 -4.17 37.86
CA ILE A 197 -2.46 -3.00 37.41
C ILE A 197 -3.31 -1.74 37.53
N SER A 198 -2.72 -0.63 37.99
CA SER A 198 -3.41 0.67 38.07
C SER A 198 -3.54 1.31 36.68
N TYR A 199 -4.73 1.81 36.36
CA TYR A 199 -5.03 2.37 35.05
C TYR A 199 -5.96 3.59 35.12
N ASP A 200 -5.88 4.43 34.10
CA ASP A 200 -6.85 5.49 33.80
C ASP A 200 -7.81 5.04 32.68
N GLU A 201 -9.07 5.47 32.72
CA GLU A 201 -10.07 5.08 31.71
C GLU A 201 -9.79 5.76 30.36
N ALA A 202 -9.34 7.01 30.37
CA ALA A 202 -9.00 7.74 29.14
C ALA A 202 -7.83 7.08 28.39
N SER A 203 -6.84 6.58 29.12
CA SER A 203 -5.74 5.77 28.62
C SER A 203 -6.20 4.54 27.81
N LEU A 204 -7.20 3.81 28.30
CA LEU A 204 -7.71 2.62 27.61
C LEU A 204 -8.43 2.98 26.32
N GLN A 205 -9.15 4.09 26.31
CA GLN A 205 -9.78 4.60 25.09
C GLN A 205 -8.74 4.97 24.04
N LEU A 206 -7.63 5.62 24.43
CA LEU A 206 -6.55 5.95 23.50
C LEU A 206 -5.93 4.70 22.88
N ILE A 207 -5.60 3.68 23.68
CA ILE A 207 -5.07 2.40 23.18
C ILE A 207 -6.09 1.72 22.26
N ALA A 208 -7.37 1.70 22.63
CA ALA A 208 -8.42 1.08 21.83
C ALA A 208 -8.60 1.75 20.46
N HIS A 209 -8.49 3.08 20.39
CA HIS A 209 -8.53 3.81 19.12
C HIS A 209 -7.25 3.58 18.29
N ALA A 210 -6.08 3.59 18.93
CA ALA A 210 -4.80 3.34 18.27
C ALA A 210 -4.71 1.92 17.67
N ALA A 211 -5.38 0.94 18.29
CA ALA A 211 -5.40 -0.44 17.83
C ALA A 211 -6.24 -0.69 16.56
N GLN A 212 -7.01 0.29 16.07
CA GLN A 212 -7.78 0.19 14.81
C GLN A 212 -8.60 -1.10 14.64
N GLY A 213 -9.19 -1.58 15.74
CA GLY A 213 -10.05 -2.78 15.73
C GLY A 213 -9.32 -4.11 15.90
N SER A 214 -8.01 -4.11 16.11
CA SER A 214 -7.17 -5.30 16.37
C SER A 214 -6.97 -5.54 17.86
N MET A 215 -7.48 -6.66 18.38
CA MET A 215 -7.28 -7.02 19.80
C MET A 215 -5.82 -7.38 20.09
N ARG A 216 -5.13 -8.01 19.12
CA ARG A 216 -3.72 -8.37 19.29
C ARG A 216 -2.84 -7.13 19.45
N ASP A 217 -3.08 -6.11 18.64
CA ASP A 217 -2.31 -4.87 18.69
C ASP A 217 -2.67 -4.07 19.94
N ALA A 218 -3.95 -4.05 20.35
CA ALA A 218 -4.38 -3.43 21.61
C ALA A 218 -3.67 -4.03 22.83
N LEU A 219 -3.59 -5.37 22.93
CA LEU A 219 -2.88 -6.04 24.03
C LEU A 219 -1.37 -5.82 23.96
N SER A 220 -0.79 -5.75 22.75
CA SER A 220 0.64 -5.49 22.58
C SER A 220 1.01 -4.05 22.95
N MET A 221 0.17 -3.07 22.60
CA MET A 221 0.30 -1.67 23.03
C MET A 221 0.11 -1.54 24.54
N LEU A 222 -0.81 -2.31 25.13
CA LEU A 222 -0.99 -2.34 26.58
C LEU A 222 0.25 -2.91 27.29
N ASP A 223 0.83 -4.00 26.80
CA ASP A 223 2.09 -4.54 27.31
C ASP A 223 3.21 -3.50 27.28
N GLN A 224 3.34 -2.78 26.16
CA GLN A 224 4.32 -1.70 26.01
C GLN A 224 4.06 -0.57 27.01
N ALA A 225 2.80 -0.17 27.20
CA ALA A 225 2.42 0.86 28.15
C ALA A 225 2.76 0.46 29.59
N ILE A 226 2.53 -0.80 29.97
CA ILE A 226 2.88 -1.32 31.31
C ILE A 226 4.39 -1.29 31.56
N ILE A 227 5.19 -1.64 30.53
CA ILE A 227 6.66 -1.61 30.63
C ILE A 227 7.16 -0.17 30.74
N PHE A 228 6.59 0.74 29.97
CA PHE A 228 6.99 2.14 29.94
C PHE A 228 6.59 2.90 31.21
N GLY A 229 5.38 2.66 31.73
CA GLY A 229 4.83 3.30 32.92
C GLY A 229 5.17 2.61 34.25
N GLU A 230 6.21 1.78 34.29
CA GLU A 230 6.66 1.03 35.48
C GLU A 230 5.52 0.31 36.25
N GLY A 231 4.53 -0.23 35.53
CA GLY A 231 3.36 -0.89 36.12
C GLY A 231 2.16 0.02 36.40
N LYS A 232 2.14 1.23 35.84
CA LYS A 232 0.97 2.12 35.76
C LYS A 232 0.65 2.45 34.30
N VAL A 233 -0.60 2.77 34.04
CA VAL A 233 -1.11 3.08 32.70
C VAL A 233 -1.76 4.46 32.73
N GLU A 234 -0.92 5.50 32.65
CA GLU A 234 -1.34 6.92 32.71
C GLU A 234 -1.39 7.58 31.33
N LYS A 235 -2.23 8.62 31.18
CA LYS A 235 -2.50 9.26 29.89
C LYS A 235 -1.26 9.91 29.27
N THR A 236 -0.43 10.56 30.10
CA THR A 236 0.80 11.26 29.68
C THR A 236 1.83 10.30 29.08
N GLU A 237 2.01 9.14 29.71
CA GLU A 237 2.93 8.09 29.29
C GLU A 237 2.49 7.45 27.97
N ILE A 238 1.18 7.22 27.79
CA ILE A 238 0.65 6.64 26.56
C ILE A 238 0.74 7.62 25.39
N HIS A 239 0.52 8.91 25.61
CA HIS A 239 0.73 9.91 24.56
C HIS A 239 2.18 9.93 24.08
N ALA A 240 3.13 9.89 25.03
CA ALA A 240 4.55 9.79 24.73
C ALA A 240 4.89 8.49 23.98
N MET A 241 4.33 7.35 24.40
CA MET A 241 4.56 6.03 23.79
C MET A 241 4.00 5.95 22.36
N LEU A 242 2.75 6.38 22.16
CA LEU A 242 2.09 6.31 20.85
C LEU A 242 2.57 7.42 19.91
N GLY A 243 3.37 8.38 20.39
CA GLY A 243 3.73 9.58 19.63
C GLY A 243 2.49 10.37 19.18
N THR A 244 1.39 10.26 19.93
CA THR A 244 0.15 10.97 19.62
C THR A 244 0.23 12.37 20.18
N ILE A 245 -0.20 13.33 19.37
CA ILE A 245 -0.20 14.73 19.76
C ILE A 245 -1.30 14.95 20.80
N ASP A 246 -0.93 15.60 21.90
CA ASP A 246 -1.91 16.07 22.87
C ASP A 246 -2.85 17.06 22.17
N GLN A 247 -4.15 16.89 22.37
CA GLN A 247 -5.16 17.72 21.71
C GLN A 247 -4.98 19.21 22.03
N SER A 248 -4.32 19.55 23.15
CA SER A 248 -3.96 20.92 23.51
C SER A 248 -3.28 21.68 22.37
N TYR A 249 -2.26 21.09 21.74
CA TYR A 249 -1.55 21.69 20.60
C TYR A 249 -2.48 21.95 19.40
N LEU A 250 -3.44 21.06 19.16
CA LEU A 250 -4.38 21.21 18.06
C LEU A 250 -5.41 22.31 18.35
N TYR A 251 -5.87 22.44 19.60
CA TYR A 251 -6.71 23.56 20.02
C TYR A 251 -5.96 24.89 19.92
N ASP A 252 -4.69 24.94 20.33
CA ASP A 252 -3.85 26.13 20.20
C ASP A 252 -3.65 26.52 18.73
N LEU A 253 -3.48 25.53 17.82
CA LEU A 253 -3.43 25.78 16.38
C LEU A 253 -4.75 26.35 15.85
N LEU A 254 -5.90 25.83 16.30
CA LEU A 254 -7.22 26.36 15.91
C LEU A 254 -7.42 27.80 16.42
N GLU A 255 -6.99 28.10 17.64
CA GLU A 255 -7.05 29.46 18.19
C GLU A 255 -6.14 30.43 17.42
N ALA A 256 -4.93 30.00 17.09
CA ALA A 256 -4.00 30.78 16.27
C ALA A 256 -4.56 31.01 14.85
N LEU A 257 -5.27 30.03 14.27
CA LEU A 257 -5.94 30.16 12.98
C LEU A 257 -7.08 31.20 13.04
N ILE A 258 -7.89 31.19 14.10
CA ILE A 258 -8.95 32.19 14.31
C ILE A 258 -8.37 33.61 14.41
N GLN A 259 -7.24 33.75 15.11
CA GLN A 259 -6.54 35.03 15.26
C GLN A 259 -5.72 35.43 14.02
N LYS A 260 -5.66 34.56 13.00
CA LYS A 260 -4.79 34.70 11.82
C LYS A 260 -3.31 34.95 12.18
N ASN A 261 -2.85 34.35 13.28
CA ASN A 261 -1.51 34.57 13.82
C ASN A 261 -0.53 33.49 13.34
N GLY A 262 0.13 33.75 12.20
CA GLY A 262 1.11 32.82 11.63
C GLY A 262 2.33 32.56 12.52
N THR A 263 2.79 33.55 13.29
CA THR A 263 3.94 33.39 14.20
C THR A 263 3.64 32.38 15.30
N GLN A 264 2.44 32.44 15.87
CA GLN A 264 2.02 31.48 16.90
C GLN A 264 1.87 30.06 16.32
N MET A 265 1.34 29.92 15.09
CA MET A 265 1.23 28.62 14.42
C MET A 265 2.60 27.97 14.17
N LEU A 266 3.59 28.76 13.74
CA LEU A 266 4.97 28.28 13.56
C LEU A 266 5.62 27.89 14.88
N ALA A 267 5.44 28.69 15.94
CA ALA A 267 5.94 28.33 17.27
C ALA A 267 5.35 27.01 17.79
N ILE A 268 4.08 26.72 17.49
CA ILE A 268 3.46 25.43 17.80
C ILE A 268 4.07 24.31 16.95
N ALA A 269 4.27 24.53 15.65
CA ALA A 269 4.95 23.57 14.77
C ALA A 269 6.38 23.24 15.28
N ASP A 270 7.14 24.23 15.74
CA ASP A 270 8.45 24.05 16.35
C ASP A 270 8.38 23.20 17.62
N SER A 271 7.36 23.41 18.46
CA SER A 271 7.17 22.62 19.68
C SER A 271 6.83 21.16 19.39
N ILE A 272 6.08 20.89 18.31
CA ILE A 272 5.77 19.54 17.81
C ILE A 272 7.06 18.88 17.30
N GLN A 273 7.89 19.62 16.56
CA GLN A 273 9.17 19.13 16.06
C GLN A 273 10.16 18.80 17.18
N MET A 274 10.29 19.66 18.20
CA MET A 274 11.18 19.42 19.34
C MET A 274 10.85 18.14 20.11
N ARG A 275 9.58 17.73 20.10
CA ARG A 275 9.11 16.47 20.71
C ARG A 275 9.13 15.29 19.75
N SER A 276 9.63 15.47 18.53
CA SER A 276 9.70 14.45 17.48
C SER A 276 8.34 13.76 17.20
N LEU A 277 7.25 14.52 17.30
CA LEU A 277 5.91 14.03 16.99
C LEU A 277 5.71 14.01 15.47
N SER A 278 4.97 13.02 14.98
CA SER A 278 4.71 12.85 13.55
C SER A 278 3.81 13.97 13.00
N PHE A 279 4.22 14.63 11.93
CA PHE A 279 3.38 15.64 11.27
C PHE A 279 2.19 15.02 10.51
N ASP A 280 2.33 13.78 10.02
CA ASP A 280 1.19 13.04 9.44
C ASP A 280 0.05 12.85 10.44
N THR A 281 0.37 12.39 11.67
CA THR A 281 -0.64 12.23 12.73
C THR A 281 -1.20 13.58 13.17
N ALA A 282 -0.38 14.65 13.16
CA ALA A 282 -0.85 16.01 13.42
C ALA A 282 -1.94 16.44 12.44
N LEU A 283 -1.68 16.28 11.13
CA LEU A 283 -2.63 16.63 10.08
C LEU A 283 -3.86 15.72 10.12
N GLN A 284 -3.68 14.43 10.41
CA GLN A 284 -4.80 13.50 10.57
C GLN A 284 -5.74 13.91 11.71
N GLU A 285 -5.19 14.21 12.90
CA GLU A 285 -6.01 14.62 14.04
C GLU A 285 -6.60 16.02 13.84
N LEU A 286 -5.87 16.95 13.20
CA LEU A 286 -6.41 18.25 12.81
C LEU A 286 -7.60 18.11 11.83
N ALA A 287 -7.50 17.22 10.84
CA ALA A 287 -8.60 16.92 9.93
C ALA A 287 -9.81 16.30 10.66
N ARG A 288 -9.57 15.43 11.65
CA ARG A 288 -10.63 14.89 12.51
C ARG A 288 -11.31 15.99 13.31
N LEU A 289 -10.56 16.93 13.87
CA LEU A 289 -11.13 18.08 14.59
C LEU A 289 -11.95 18.98 13.69
N PHE A 290 -11.48 19.31 12.48
CA PHE A 290 -12.28 20.08 11.52
C PHE A 290 -13.58 19.36 11.15
N HIS A 291 -13.52 18.04 10.96
CA HIS A 291 -14.72 17.23 10.71
C HIS A 291 -15.70 17.29 11.90
N SER A 292 -15.22 17.13 13.13
CA SER A 292 -16.05 17.25 14.33
C SER A 292 -16.67 18.65 14.50
N LEU A 293 -15.92 19.71 14.20
CA LEU A 293 -16.42 21.09 14.21
C LEU A 293 -17.49 21.31 13.14
N ALA A 294 -17.26 20.82 11.92
CA ALA A 294 -18.22 20.93 10.82
C ALA A 294 -19.52 20.16 11.13
N LEU A 295 -19.42 18.96 11.69
CA LEU A 295 -20.58 18.19 12.14
C LEU A 295 -21.37 18.93 13.24
N ALA A 296 -20.67 19.43 14.27
CA ALA A 296 -21.33 20.17 15.35
C ALA A 296 -22.06 21.43 14.85
N LYS A 297 -21.57 22.05 13.77
CA LYS A 297 -22.17 23.24 13.17
C LYS A 297 -23.35 22.94 12.24
N ILE A 298 -23.24 21.91 11.39
CA ILE A 298 -24.24 21.60 10.36
C ILE A 298 -25.36 20.70 10.91
N VAL A 299 -25.01 19.71 11.73
CA VAL A 299 -25.95 18.72 12.29
C VAL A 299 -25.81 18.69 13.81
N PRO A 300 -26.40 19.65 14.54
CA PRO A 300 -26.31 19.71 15.99
C PRO A 300 -26.98 18.52 16.72
N GLN A 301 -27.82 17.73 16.02
CA GLN A 301 -28.57 16.61 16.60
C GLN A 301 -27.81 15.27 16.65
N THR A 302 -26.68 15.12 15.95
CA THR A 302 -25.88 13.88 15.97
C THR A 302 -24.89 13.79 17.13
N ASN A 303 -24.87 14.80 17.99
CA ASN A 303 -23.88 14.92 19.06
C ASN A 303 -24.24 13.98 20.22
N SER A 304 -23.68 12.78 20.19
CA SER A 304 -23.72 11.83 21.31
C SER A 304 -23.15 12.49 22.58
N ASN A 305 -24.01 12.53 23.59
CA ASN A 305 -24.03 13.45 24.73
C ASN A 305 -23.00 13.16 25.87
N ASN A 306 -21.80 12.63 25.61
CA ASN A 306 -20.96 12.05 26.68
C ASN A 306 -19.44 12.34 26.63
N ILE A 307 -18.99 13.47 26.05
CA ILE A 307 -17.55 13.82 26.07
C ILE A 307 -17.35 15.23 26.64
N PRO A 308 -16.52 15.44 27.68
CA PRO A 308 -16.22 16.77 28.24
C PRO A 308 -15.55 17.72 27.22
N GLU A 309 -14.98 17.20 26.15
CA GLU A 309 -14.42 17.96 25.01
C GLU A 309 -15.52 18.62 24.15
N HIS A 310 -16.77 18.20 24.28
CA HIS A 310 -17.88 18.66 23.44
C HIS A 310 -18.20 20.15 23.62
N GLU A 311 -18.09 20.67 24.85
CA GLU A 311 -18.32 22.10 25.13
C GLU A 311 -17.28 22.98 24.43
N LYS A 312 -16.01 22.55 24.45
CA LYS A 312 -14.91 23.24 23.76
C LYS A 312 -15.12 23.24 22.25
N ILE A 313 -15.45 22.08 21.67
CA ILE A 313 -15.72 21.94 20.23
C ILE A 313 -16.91 22.82 19.81
N CYS A 314 -18.00 22.83 20.58
CA CYS A 314 -19.15 23.70 20.30
C CYS A 314 -18.80 25.20 20.40
N SER A 315 -17.95 25.58 21.35
CA SER A 315 -17.50 26.97 21.50
C SER A 315 -16.63 27.43 20.30
N LEU A 316 -15.77 26.55 19.79
CA LEU A 316 -14.90 26.83 18.64
C LEU A 316 -15.69 26.81 17.33
N ALA A 317 -16.65 25.89 17.17
CA ALA A 317 -17.49 25.79 15.97
C ALA A 317 -18.30 27.07 15.71
N LYS A 318 -18.66 27.82 16.75
CA LYS A 318 -19.33 29.13 16.62
C LYS A 318 -18.43 30.20 16.00
N LYS A 319 -17.10 30.11 16.14
CA LYS A 319 -16.15 31.13 15.70
C LYS A 319 -15.78 31.02 14.21
N PHE A 320 -15.89 29.84 13.61
CA PHE A 320 -15.58 29.61 12.19
C PHE A 320 -16.82 29.69 11.31
N MET A 321 -16.75 30.11 10.05
CA MET A 321 -17.86 29.92 9.10
C MET A 321 -17.91 28.48 8.55
N PRO A 322 -19.09 27.98 8.13
CA PRO A 322 -19.20 26.63 7.56
C PRO A 322 -18.30 26.42 6.33
N GLU A 323 -18.20 27.44 5.47
CA GLU A 323 -17.38 27.41 4.26
C GLU A 323 -15.89 27.32 4.61
N ASP A 324 -15.45 28.09 5.60
CA ASP A 324 -14.06 28.09 6.09
C ASP A 324 -13.67 26.71 6.65
N LEU A 325 -14.56 26.07 7.42
CA LEU A 325 -14.30 24.73 7.97
C LEU A 325 -14.13 23.68 6.86
N GLN A 326 -14.92 23.75 5.79
CA GLN A 326 -14.77 22.85 4.64
C GLN A 326 -13.46 23.12 3.89
N LEU A 327 -13.12 24.39 3.70
CA LEU A 327 -11.86 24.79 3.06
C LEU A 327 -10.65 24.30 3.87
N PHE A 328 -10.62 24.54 5.18
CA PHE A 328 -9.51 24.10 6.04
C PHE A 328 -9.42 22.57 6.11
N TYR A 329 -10.55 21.87 6.17
CA TYR A 329 -10.57 20.41 6.09
C TYR A 329 -9.93 19.93 4.77
N GLN A 330 -10.31 20.53 3.64
CA GLN A 330 -9.75 20.19 2.33
C GLN A 330 -8.24 20.50 2.23
N ILE A 331 -7.80 21.66 2.72
CA ILE A 331 -6.38 22.04 2.75
C ILE A 331 -5.58 21.05 3.61
N THR A 332 -6.13 20.61 4.74
CA THR A 332 -5.48 19.62 5.62
C THR A 332 -5.31 18.28 4.90
N LEU A 333 -6.35 17.79 4.21
CA LEU A 333 -6.29 16.54 3.46
C LEU A 333 -5.27 16.59 2.32
N HIS A 334 -5.26 17.67 1.53
CA HIS A 334 -4.27 17.86 0.48
C HIS A 334 -2.86 18.01 1.04
N GLY A 335 -2.69 18.79 2.11
CA GLY A 335 -1.41 18.94 2.79
C GLY A 335 -0.85 17.62 3.32
N ARG A 336 -1.72 16.72 3.81
CA ARG A 336 -1.31 15.38 4.24
C ARG A 336 -0.87 14.51 3.06
N ALA A 337 -1.58 14.56 1.94
CA ALA A 337 -1.18 13.84 0.73
C ALA A 337 0.16 14.38 0.15
N ASP A 338 0.35 15.70 0.22
CA ASP A 338 1.56 16.39 -0.22
C ASP A 338 2.75 16.20 0.73
N LEU A 339 2.53 15.74 1.98
CA LEU A 339 3.55 15.68 3.02
C LEU A 339 4.75 14.82 2.59
N GLY A 340 4.51 13.69 1.92
CA GLY A 340 5.57 12.82 1.40
C GLY A 340 6.29 13.35 0.15
N LEU A 341 5.74 14.40 -0.50
CA LEU A 341 6.34 15.06 -1.66
C LEU A 341 7.16 16.29 -1.27
N ALA A 342 6.99 16.78 -0.04
CA ALA A 342 7.71 17.94 0.46
C ALA A 342 9.21 17.64 0.68
N PRO A 343 10.09 18.66 0.67
CA PRO A 343 11.53 18.48 0.93
C PRO A 343 11.82 17.83 2.30
N ASP A 344 11.00 18.14 3.29
CA ASP A 344 11.00 17.59 4.63
C ASP A 344 9.59 17.72 5.24
N GLU A 345 9.26 16.88 6.23
CA GLU A 345 7.93 16.84 6.83
C GLU A 345 7.54 18.16 7.50
N TYR A 346 8.51 18.86 8.12
CA TYR A 346 8.28 20.14 8.76
C TYR A 346 7.91 21.22 7.75
N SER A 347 8.64 21.31 6.63
CA SER A 347 8.27 22.21 5.51
C SER A 347 6.89 21.88 4.93
N GLY A 348 6.55 20.60 4.76
CA GLY A 348 5.22 20.20 4.28
C GLY A 348 4.09 20.61 5.24
N PHE A 349 4.31 20.43 6.54
CA PHE A 349 3.36 20.83 7.58
C PHE A 349 3.19 22.35 7.64
N THR A 350 4.28 23.11 7.73
CA THR A 350 4.24 24.57 7.79
C THR A 350 3.63 25.18 6.53
N MET A 351 3.93 24.66 5.33
CA MET A 351 3.27 25.09 4.10
C MET A 351 1.76 24.86 4.12
N THR A 352 1.31 23.76 4.73
CA THR A 352 -0.12 23.47 4.88
C THR A 352 -0.79 24.51 5.79
N LEU A 353 -0.16 24.87 6.93
CA LEU A 353 -0.65 25.93 7.82
C LEU A 353 -0.67 27.30 7.13
N MET A 354 0.38 27.62 6.37
CA MET A 354 0.47 28.88 5.61
C MET A 354 -0.60 28.95 4.52
N ARG A 355 -0.92 27.83 3.85
CA ARG A 355 -2.05 27.76 2.91
C ARG A 355 -3.37 28.07 3.60
N MET A 356 -3.62 27.54 4.80
CA MET A 356 -4.85 27.86 5.55
C MET A 356 -4.98 29.36 5.80
N LEU A 357 -3.90 30.01 6.25
CA LEU A 357 -3.89 31.47 6.47
C LEU A 357 -4.07 32.27 5.18
N ALA A 358 -3.40 31.87 4.10
CA ALA A 358 -3.44 32.57 2.82
C ALA A 358 -4.81 32.48 2.13
N PHE A 359 -5.50 31.34 2.24
CA PHE A 359 -6.81 31.12 1.62
C PHE A 359 -7.99 31.45 2.55
N THR A 360 -7.75 32.04 3.73
CA THR A 360 -8.85 32.48 4.59
C THR A 360 -9.53 33.70 3.94
N PRO A 361 -10.80 33.63 3.53
CA PRO A 361 -11.47 34.76 2.89
C PRO A 361 -11.45 35.98 3.81
N GLU A 362 -10.99 37.12 3.28
CA GLU A 362 -11.13 38.40 3.98
C GLU A 362 -12.62 38.78 3.94
N CYS A 363 -13.20 38.95 5.12
CA CYS A 363 -14.49 39.60 5.24
C CYS A 363 -14.28 41.05 4.77
N LEU A 364 -14.64 41.36 3.52
CA LEU A 364 -14.72 42.72 2.99
C LEU A 364 -15.77 43.50 3.78
N ILE A 365 -15.36 44.07 4.91
CA ILE A 365 -16.04 45.19 5.55
C ILE A 365 -15.22 46.43 5.18
N GLU A 366 -15.28 46.82 3.91
CA GLU A 366 -14.90 48.18 3.52
C GLU A 366 -16.02 49.11 3.97
N THR A 367 -15.86 49.72 5.14
CA THR A 367 -16.61 50.93 5.49
C THR A 367 -16.13 52.05 4.57
N ALA A 368 -16.85 52.24 3.46
CA ALA A 368 -16.69 53.39 2.59
C ALA A 368 -17.02 54.69 3.34
N THR A 369 -15.99 55.39 3.84
CA THR A 369 -16.07 56.81 4.17
C THR A 369 -15.75 57.61 2.91
N VAL A 370 -16.79 57.81 2.10
CA VAL A 370 -16.75 58.71 0.94
C VAL A 370 -16.55 60.15 1.43
N SER A 371 -15.38 60.71 1.14
CA SER A 371 -15.11 62.14 1.32
C SER A 371 -15.41 62.85 0.00
N HIS A 372 -16.48 63.65 0.00
CA HIS A 372 -16.89 64.54 -1.09
C HIS A 372 -15.87 65.66 -1.35
N ILE A 373 -15.50 65.89 -2.62
CA ILE A 373 -15.20 67.22 -3.21
C ILE A 373 -15.69 67.23 -4.69
N PRO A 374 -16.24 68.35 -5.22
CA PRO A 374 -17.31 68.33 -6.22
C PRO A 374 -16.88 68.51 -7.68
N ALA A 375 -17.82 68.18 -8.58
CA ALA A 375 -17.73 68.29 -10.03
C ALA A 375 -18.09 69.69 -10.58
N SER A 376 -17.46 70.08 -11.70
CA SER A 376 -17.93 70.92 -12.83
C SER A 376 -16.72 71.08 -13.79
N ILE A 377 -16.73 71.00 -15.14
CA ILE A 377 -17.60 71.57 -16.20
C ILE A 377 -17.47 70.74 -17.52
N ILE A 378 -18.55 70.68 -18.31
CA ILE A 378 -18.87 69.95 -19.59
C ILE A 378 -18.48 70.87 -20.81
N PRO A 379 -18.21 70.45 -22.09
CA PRO A 379 -19.24 69.86 -22.96
C PRO A 379 -18.93 68.90 -24.14
N LYS A 380 -20.03 68.22 -24.50
CA LYS A 380 -20.37 67.27 -25.57
C LYS A 380 -20.12 67.82 -26.99
N GLU A 381 -19.74 66.97 -27.95
CA GLU A 381 -20.64 66.25 -28.89
C GLU A 381 -19.98 65.96 -30.26
N LYS A 382 -19.96 64.69 -30.69
CA LYS A 382 -20.60 64.15 -31.93
C LYS A 382 -20.13 62.71 -32.25
N LEU A 383 -21.11 61.82 -32.35
CA LEU A 383 -21.11 60.44 -32.89
C LEU A 383 -21.32 60.49 -34.45
N PRO A 384 -21.23 59.40 -35.27
CA PRO A 384 -21.60 58.02 -34.92
C PRO A 384 -20.93 56.80 -35.63
N LEU A 385 -21.22 55.61 -35.03
CA LEU A 385 -21.52 54.27 -35.61
C LEU A 385 -20.49 53.47 -36.45
N SER A 386 -20.12 52.27 -35.96
CA SER A 386 -20.50 50.98 -36.60
C SER A 386 -20.10 49.78 -35.73
N ASP A 387 -21.06 48.88 -35.51
CA ASP A 387 -20.94 47.56 -34.90
C ASP A 387 -19.97 46.61 -35.63
N LYS A 388 -19.34 45.69 -34.86
CA LYS A 388 -19.46 44.23 -35.04
C LYS A 388 -18.61 43.43 -34.03
N GLU A 389 -19.28 42.45 -33.40
CA GLU A 389 -18.70 41.34 -32.62
C GLU A 389 -17.84 40.37 -33.46
N PRO A 390 -17.02 39.50 -32.81
CA PRO A 390 -16.02 38.67 -33.47
C PRO A 390 -16.52 37.25 -33.80
N ARG A 391 -15.98 36.65 -34.86
CA ARG A 391 -16.07 35.20 -35.14
C ARG A 391 -14.73 34.62 -35.62
N LYS A 392 -14.46 33.41 -35.12
CA LYS A 392 -13.32 32.50 -35.39
C LYS A 392 -13.01 32.30 -36.88
N PRO A 393 -11.82 31.76 -37.20
CA PRO A 393 -11.78 30.73 -38.23
C PRO A 393 -10.87 29.53 -37.92
N ASP A 394 -11.29 28.38 -38.43
CA ASP A 394 -10.58 27.12 -38.58
C ASP A 394 -10.34 26.84 -40.08
N ILE A 395 -9.19 26.25 -40.41
CA ILE A 395 -8.93 25.20 -41.44
C ILE A 395 -8.81 25.56 -42.95
N ASN A 396 -7.59 25.28 -43.47
CA ASN A 396 -7.12 24.75 -44.80
C ASN A 396 -7.56 25.43 -46.13
N ALA A 397 -6.79 25.48 -47.23
CA ALA A 397 -5.88 24.49 -47.85
C ALA A 397 -5.05 25.07 -49.04
N ALA A 398 -3.85 24.50 -49.24
CA ALA A 398 -3.27 23.97 -50.50
C ALA A 398 -2.39 24.77 -51.52
N HIS A 399 -1.38 24.02 -52.02
CA HIS A 399 -0.55 24.10 -53.25
C HIS A 399 0.72 24.99 -53.19
N THR A 400 1.96 24.56 -53.53
CA THR A 400 2.49 23.71 -54.63
C THR A 400 3.93 23.20 -54.33
N SER A 401 4.36 22.10 -54.97
CA SER A 401 5.75 21.61 -55.15
C SER A 401 6.20 21.86 -56.62
N PRO A 402 7.39 21.48 -57.17
CA PRO A 402 8.57 20.74 -56.64
C PRO A 402 9.96 21.30 -57.11
N SER A 403 11.08 20.67 -56.72
CA SER A 403 12.34 20.61 -57.53
C SER A 403 13.29 19.51 -57.03
N VAL A 404 13.90 18.77 -57.97
CA VAL A 404 14.77 17.60 -57.77
C VAL A 404 16.02 17.73 -58.66
N LEU A 405 17.15 17.10 -58.25
CA LEU A 405 18.34 16.66 -59.02
C LEU A 405 19.31 17.78 -59.50
N ASN A 406 20.64 17.65 -59.60
CA ASN A 406 21.59 16.52 -59.60
C ASN A 406 23.04 17.09 -59.54
N VAL A 407 24.06 16.26 -59.28
CA VAL A 407 25.21 15.95 -60.18
C VAL A 407 26.33 15.19 -59.43
N VAL A 408 26.93 14.27 -60.18
CA VAL A 408 27.76 13.09 -59.89
C VAL A 408 29.25 13.36 -60.15
N THR A 409 30.16 12.60 -59.52
CA THR A 409 31.48 12.14 -60.08
C THR A 409 32.07 11.09 -59.11
N GLU A 410 32.04 9.78 -59.38
CA GLU A 410 32.89 8.90 -60.22
C GLU A 410 34.09 8.23 -59.51
N LEU A 411 34.38 7.00 -59.96
CA LEU A 411 35.06 5.89 -59.28
C LEU A 411 36.60 5.87 -59.38
N SER A 412 37.27 5.19 -58.43
CA SER A 412 38.34 4.19 -58.69
C SER A 412 38.68 3.33 -57.46
N PRO A 413 39.14 2.06 -57.63
CA PRO A 413 39.26 1.03 -56.58
C PRO A 413 40.71 0.63 -56.24
N ASP A 414 41.03 0.42 -54.96
CA ASP A 414 42.19 -0.34 -54.41
C ASP A 414 42.06 -0.32 -52.88
N SER A 415 42.36 -1.30 -52.04
CA SER A 415 42.61 -2.73 -52.15
C SER A 415 42.70 -3.24 -50.70
N ARG A 416 41.85 -4.19 -50.31
CA ARG A 416 42.00 -5.16 -49.21
C ARG A 416 42.38 -4.65 -47.79
N THR A 417 41.38 -4.19 -47.05
CA THR A 417 41.17 -4.61 -45.64
C THR A 417 39.68 -4.79 -45.42
N ASN A 418 39.21 -5.97 -45.80
CA ASN A 418 37.83 -6.41 -45.64
C ASN A 418 37.72 -7.17 -44.31
N GLN A 419 36.57 -7.01 -43.64
CA GLN A 419 36.05 -7.79 -42.49
C GLN A 419 36.41 -7.32 -41.06
N LEU A 420 35.61 -6.38 -40.53
CA LEU A 420 35.00 -6.36 -39.18
C LEU A 420 34.47 -4.94 -38.83
N ASN A 421 33.56 -4.39 -39.65
CA ASN A 421 32.91 -3.11 -39.34
C ASN A 421 31.62 -3.34 -38.53
N GLY A 422 31.61 -2.92 -37.26
CA GLY A 422 30.63 -1.90 -36.85
C GLY A 422 29.57 -2.23 -35.81
N ASP A 423 29.16 -3.48 -35.60
CA ASP A 423 27.97 -3.73 -34.75
C ASP A 423 28.32 -4.21 -33.33
N TRP A 424 28.49 -3.24 -32.42
CA TRP A 424 28.56 -3.50 -30.97
C TRP A 424 27.36 -4.33 -30.47
N VAL A 425 26.19 -4.17 -31.10
CA VAL A 425 24.98 -4.93 -30.81
C VAL A 425 25.17 -6.44 -31.02
N VAL A 426 25.79 -6.84 -32.13
CA VAL A 426 26.06 -8.25 -32.45
C VAL A 426 27.09 -8.82 -31.47
N LEU A 427 28.09 -8.01 -31.14
CA LEU A 427 29.17 -8.37 -30.22
C LEU A 427 28.63 -8.60 -28.79
N VAL A 428 27.75 -7.73 -28.28
CA VAL A 428 27.11 -7.90 -26.96
C VAL A 428 26.25 -9.17 -26.90
N ASN A 429 25.59 -9.55 -28.01
CA ASN A 429 24.80 -10.78 -28.07
C ASN A 429 25.65 -12.05 -28.17
N GLN A 430 26.87 -11.98 -28.69
CA GLN A 430 27.83 -13.10 -28.74
C GLN A 430 28.60 -13.28 -27.43
N LEU A 431 28.80 -12.20 -26.66
CA LEU A 431 29.41 -12.27 -25.35
C LEU A 431 28.45 -12.95 -24.34
N LYS A 432 28.89 -14.02 -23.69
CA LYS A 432 28.15 -14.73 -22.62
C LYS A 432 28.13 -13.95 -21.31
N LEU A 433 27.68 -12.69 -21.36
CA LEU A 433 27.56 -11.81 -20.19
C LEU A 433 26.25 -12.09 -19.44
N ASN A 434 26.34 -12.17 -18.10
CA ASN A 434 25.20 -12.41 -17.23
C ASN A 434 24.97 -11.25 -16.24
N GLY A 435 23.70 -10.99 -15.91
CA GLY A 435 23.28 -10.02 -14.89
C GLY A 435 23.66 -8.57 -15.20
N MET A 436 24.15 -7.85 -14.18
CA MET A 436 24.46 -6.41 -14.26
C MET A 436 25.54 -6.05 -15.30
N ALA A 437 26.48 -6.97 -15.60
CA ALA A 437 27.49 -6.76 -16.64
C ALA A 437 26.86 -6.73 -18.06
N LYS A 438 25.80 -7.53 -18.29
CA LYS A 438 25.04 -7.49 -19.54
C LYS A 438 24.24 -6.20 -19.66
N MET A 439 23.61 -5.76 -18.57
CA MET A 439 22.89 -4.48 -18.54
C MET A 439 23.83 -3.30 -18.83
N LEU A 440 25.05 -3.30 -18.27
CA LEU A 440 26.03 -2.27 -18.59
C LEU A 440 26.43 -2.30 -20.07
N ALA A 441 26.70 -3.48 -20.63
CA ALA A 441 27.09 -3.61 -22.03
C ALA A 441 25.98 -3.17 -23.01
N GLN A 442 24.71 -3.46 -22.68
CA GLN A 442 23.54 -3.09 -23.49
C GLN A 442 23.20 -1.59 -23.47
N ASN A 443 23.58 -0.88 -22.41
CA ASN A 443 23.37 0.58 -22.27
C ASN A 443 24.59 1.39 -22.72
N CYS A 444 25.65 0.73 -23.20
CA CYS A 444 26.85 1.37 -23.72
C CYS A 444 26.79 1.52 -25.25
N GLU A 445 27.18 2.68 -25.74
CA GLU A 445 27.50 2.93 -27.15
C GLU A 445 29.00 2.76 -27.38
N MET A 446 29.39 2.07 -28.46
CA MET A 446 30.79 1.96 -28.84
C MET A 446 31.23 3.21 -29.62
N LYS A 447 32.19 3.97 -29.10
CA LYS A 447 32.74 5.16 -29.77
C LYS A 447 33.99 4.87 -30.58
N ASN A 448 34.86 3.98 -30.11
CA ASN A 448 36.07 3.56 -30.84
C ASN A 448 36.35 2.08 -30.60
N PHE A 449 36.72 1.37 -31.67
CA PHE A 449 37.15 -0.02 -31.65
C PHE A 449 38.51 -0.15 -32.33
N SER A 450 39.48 -0.69 -31.60
CA SER A 450 40.77 -1.15 -32.12
C SER A 450 41.09 -2.51 -31.52
N THR A 451 41.98 -3.28 -32.14
CA THR A 451 42.35 -4.63 -31.68
C THR A 451 42.85 -4.68 -30.23
N ASP A 452 43.37 -3.56 -29.71
CA ASP A 452 43.93 -3.46 -28.35
C ASP A 452 43.16 -2.53 -27.41
N ASN A 453 42.27 -1.65 -27.92
CA ASN A 453 41.51 -0.71 -27.10
C ASN A 453 40.04 -0.61 -27.55
N VAL A 454 39.13 -0.75 -26.58
CA VAL A 454 37.68 -0.55 -26.75
C VAL A 454 37.23 0.60 -25.87
N VAL A 455 36.61 1.63 -26.49
CA VAL A 455 36.07 2.80 -25.80
C VAL A 455 34.55 2.79 -25.87
N LEU A 456 33.92 2.66 -24.69
CA LEU A 456 32.48 2.66 -24.54
C LEU A 456 32.01 3.96 -23.91
N CYS A 457 30.84 4.44 -24.34
CA CYS A 457 30.17 5.60 -23.79
C CYS A 457 28.87 5.17 -23.10
N LEU A 458 28.69 5.58 -21.85
CA LEU A 458 27.47 5.34 -21.08
C LEU A 458 26.73 6.67 -20.86
N GLN A 459 25.41 6.65 -20.98
CA GLN A 459 24.57 7.80 -20.62
C GLN A 459 24.64 8.11 -19.12
N ALA A 460 24.46 9.39 -18.75
CA ALA A 460 24.61 9.86 -17.38
C ALA A 460 23.63 9.21 -16.38
N GLU A 461 22.44 8.81 -16.84
CA GLU A 461 21.38 8.18 -16.02
C GLU A 461 21.80 6.81 -15.46
N HIS A 462 22.69 6.12 -16.18
CA HIS A 462 23.15 4.78 -15.83
C HIS A 462 24.50 4.76 -15.11
N LYS A 463 24.97 5.91 -14.61
CA LYS A 463 26.28 6.05 -13.93
C LYS A 463 26.47 5.07 -12.75
N HIS A 464 25.38 4.70 -12.07
CA HIS A 464 25.41 3.74 -10.96
C HIS A 464 25.87 2.33 -11.37
N LEU A 465 25.82 1.98 -12.67
CA LEU A 465 26.30 0.70 -13.18
C LEU A 465 27.83 0.65 -13.35
N LEU A 466 28.55 1.79 -13.25
CA LEU A 466 30.01 1.88 -13.45
C LEU A 466 30.83 1.34 -12.25
N GLU A 467 30.52 0.14 -11.81
CA GLU A 467 31.29 -0.57 -10.79
C GLU A 467 32.48 -1.31 -11.45
N LYS A 468 33.66 -1.27 -10.81
CA LYS A 468 34.89 -1.91 -11.35
C LYS A 468 34.69 -3.41 -11.61
N THR A 469 33.94 -4.08 -10.75
CA THR A 469 33.56 -5.49 -10.87
C THR A 469 32.83 -5.83 -12.17
N TYR A 470 31.99 -4.93 -12.71
CA TYR A 470 31.31 -5.16 -13.98
C TYR A 470 32.19 -4.83 -15.19
N GLN A 471 33.05 -3.81 -15.07
CA GLN A 471 34.05 -3.48 -16.08
C GLN A 471 35.04 -4.62 -16.29
N ASP A 472 35.51 -5.24 -15.21
CA ASP A 472 36.42 -6.38 -15.26
C ASP A 472 35.76 -7.61 -15.90
N LYS A 473 34.47 -7.85 -15.63
CA LYS A 473 33.72 -8.94 -16.29
C LYS A 473 33.57 -8.73 -17.79
N ILE A 474 33.29 -7.51 -18.23
CA ILE A 474 33.19 -7.19 -19.66
C ILE A 474 34.56 -7.28 -20.32
N LYS A 475 35.61 -6.77 -19.67
CA LYS A 475 36.99 -6.87 -20.14
C LYS A 475 37.42 -8.33 -20.29
N ASN A 476 37.14 -9.18 -19.31
CA ASN A 476 37.45 -10.61 -19.38
C ASN A 476 36.71 -11.31 -20.52
N ALA A 477 35.42 -11.01 -20.71
CA ALA A 477 34.64 -11.56 -21.81
C ALA A 477 35.16 -11.12 -23.18
N LEU A 478 35.64 -9.87 -23.31
CA LEU A 478 36.28 -9.37 -24.52
C LEU A 478 37.64 -10.04 -24.77
N CYS A 479 38.47 -10.22 -23.74
CA CYS A 479 39.75 -10.93 -23.86
C CYS A 479 39.55 -12.39 -24.28
N GLU A 480 38.53 -13.08 -23.75
CA GLU A 480 38.20 -14.45 -24.12
C GLU A 480 37.71 -14.54 -25.58
N HIS A 481 36.93 -13.56 -26.03
CA HIS A 481 36.40 -13.52 -27.40
C HIS A 481 37.47 -13.17 -28.44
N PHE A 482 38.41 -12.26 -28.13
CA PHE A 482 39.44 -11.80 -29.07
C PHE A 482 40.78 -12.54 -28.95
N GLY A 483 41.01 -13.30 -27.88
CA GLY A 483 42.26 -14.04 -27.65
C GLY A 483 43.49 -13.14 -27.36
N THR A 484 43.30 -11.82 -27.26
CA THR A 484 44.32 -10.81 -26.97
C THR A 484 43.92 -9.95 -25.77
N PRO A 485 44.88 -9.38 -25.02
CA PRO A 485 44.57 -8.52 -23.88
C PRO A 485 44.02 -7.16 -24.32
N VAL A 486 42.71 -6.96 -24.20
CA VAL A 486 42.02 -5.72 -24.57
C VAL A 486 42.00 -4.72 -23.39
N ARG A 487 42.28 -3.44 -23.67
CA ARG A 487 42.04 -2.34 -22.72
C ARG A 487 40.64 -1.76 -22.92
N LEU A 488 39.83 -1.80 -21.86
CA LEU A 488 38.47 -1.26 -21.84
C LEU A 488 38.46 0.08 -21.13
N THR A 489 37.97 1.13 -21.80
CA THR A 489 37.75 2.46 -21.20
C THR A 489 36.27 2.83 -21.34
N ILE A 490 35.59 3.08 -20.22
CA ILE A 490 34.20 3.54 -20.23
C ILE A 490 34.14 5.01 -19.80
N SER A 491 33.66 5.89 -20.69
CA SER A 491 33.43 7.30 -20.41
C SER A 491 31.94 7.59 -20.24
N VAL A 492 31.57 8.47 -19.31
CA VAL A 492 30.19 8.99 -19.20
C VAL A 492 30.05 10.19 -20.13
N GLY A 493 29.05 10.22 -20.99
CA GLY A 493 28.82 11.33 -21.91
C GLY A 493 27.49 11.23 -22.63
N SER A 494 27.19 12.22 -23.49
CA SER A 494 26.07 12.12 -24.42
C SER A 494 26.32 11.00 -25.42
N VAL A 495 25.36 10.08 -25.49
CA VAL A 495 25.28 9.01 -26.47
C VAL A 495 24.59 9.60 -27.71
N THR A 496 25.24 9.47 -28.87
CA THR A 496 24.81 10.11 -30.13
C THR A 496 24.12 9.12 -31.06
N GLY A 497 24.43 7.83 -30.94
CA GLY A 497 23.77 6.73 -31.63
C GLY A 497 22.74 6.02 -30.76
N MET A 498 22.06 5.04 -31.36
CA MET A 498 21.09 4.21 -30.63
C MET A 498 21.82 3.14 -29.81
N THR A 499 21.52 3.06 -28.52
CA THR A 499 22.05 1.96 -27.68
C THR A 499 21.41 0.62 -28.06
N PRO A 500 22.09 -0.51 -27.84
CA PRO A 500 21.49 -1.84 -28.00
C PRO A 500 20.17 -2.01 -27.24
N ALA A 501 20.04 -1.41 -26.04
CA ALA A 501 18.81 -1.42 -25.26
C ALA A 501 17.65 -0.64 -25.91
N GLU A 502 17.92 0.50 -26.54
CA GLU A 502 16.93 1.29 -27.28
C GLU A 502 16.46 0.59 -28.57
N LEU A 503 17.34 -0.15 -29.24
CA LEU A 503 16.98 -0.97 -30.41
C LEU A 503 16.10 -2.15 -30.02
N ASP A 504 16.46 -2.90 -28.96
CA ASP A 504 15.66 -4.02 -28.45
C ASP A 504 14.26 -3.57 -27.98
N THR A 505 14.18 -2.41 -27.31
CA THR A 505 12.89 -1.86 -26.85
C THR A 505 12.03 -1.42 -28.03
N ARG A 506 12.62 -0.80 -29.06
CA ARG A 506 11.91 -0.42 -30.29
C ARG A 506 11.40 -1.65 -31.05
N GLU A 507 12.21 -2.69 -31.19
CA GLU A 507 11.76 -3.95 -31.81
C GLU A 507 10.59 -4.58 -31.04
N ARG A 508 10.66 -4.65 -29.70
CA ARG A 508 9.56 -5.16 -28.87
C ARG A 508 8.30 -4.32 -29.02
N GLN A 509 8.43 -2.99 -29.04
CA GLN A 509 7.29 -2.09 -29.27
C GLN A 509 6.67 -2.30 -30.65
N THR A 510 7.48 -2.47 -31.70
CA THR A 510 6.94 -2.76 -33.05
C THR A 510 6.21 -4.09 -33.11
N LYS A 511 6.73 -5.15 -32.47
CA LYS A 511 6.05 -6.45 -32.38
C LYS A 511 4.75 -6.37 -31.58
N GLN A 512 4.73 -5.60 -30.50
CA GLN A 512 3.52 -5.37 -29.70
C GLN A 512 2.45 -4.65 -30.53
N LEU A 513 2.81 -3.58 -31.24
CA LEU A 513 1.88 -2.84 -32.09
C LEU A 513 1.33 -3.69 -33.23
N GLN A 514 2.17 -4.54 -33.84
CA GLN A 514 1.72 -5.49 -34.86
C GLN A 514 0.76 -6.55 -34.28
N ALA A 515 1.02 -7.05 -33.07
CA ALA A 515 0.13 -8.00 -32.40
C ALA A 515 -1.23 -7.39 -32.06
N VAL A 516 -1.25 -6.12 -31.61
CA VAL A 516 -2.49 -5.38 -31.34
C VAL A 516 -3.28 -5.15 -32.63
N ALA A 517 -2.60 -4.68 -33.69
CA ALA A 517 -3.24 -4.44 -34.98
C ALA A 517 -3.81 -5.74 -35.57
N ALA A 518 -3.08 -6.86 -35.48
CA ALA A 518 -3.56 -8.15 -35.97
C ALA A 518 -4.87 -8.58 -35.29
N ILE A 519 -4.95 -8.41 -33.97
CA ILE A 519 -6.15 -8.76 -33.17
C ILE A 519 -7.32 -7.79 -33.44
N GLU A 520 -7.06 -6.50 -33.64
CA GLU A 520 -8.09 -5.52 -34.02
C GLU A 520 -8.62 -5.71 -35.45
N THR A 521 -7.81 -6.28 -36.34
CA THR A 521 -8.21 -6.62 -37.71
C THR A 521 -8.83 -8.01 -37.83
N ASP A 522 -8.83 -8.80 -36.76
CA ASP A 522 -9.39 -10.15 -36.78
C ASP A 522 -10.91 -10.10 -36.99
N PRO A 523 -11.45 -10.77 -38.04
CA PRO A 523 -12.87 -10.76 -38.35
C PRO A 523 -13.76 -11.23 -37.20
N PHE A 524 -13.31 -12.21 -36.42
CA PHE A 524 -14.06 -12.76 -35.29
C PHE A 524 -14.10 -11.77 -34.12
N VAL A 525 -13.01 -11.05 -33.88
CA VAL A 525 -12.93 -10.04 -32.83
C VAL A 525 -13.82 -8.85 -33.17
N ARG A 526 -13.85 -8.40 -34.43
CA ARG A 526 -14.78 -7.34 -34.88
C ARG A 526 -16.24 -7.76 -34.73
N GLU A 527 -16.60 -8.98 -35.11
CA GLU A 527 -17.96 -9.49 -34.89
C GLU A 527 -18.35 -9.51 -33.41
N LEU A 528 -17.41 -9.81 -32.50
CA LEU A 528 -17.67 -9.78 -31.05
C LEU A 528 -17.82 -8.35 -30.51
N VAL A 529 -17.03 -7.41 -31.00
CA VAL A 529 -17.15 -5.99 -30.64
C VAL A 529 -18.46 -5.42 -31.16
N ASP A 530 -18.80 -5.67 -32.42
CA ASP A 530 -19.97 -5.10 -33.09
C ASP A 530 -21.29 -5.72 -32.61
N ASN A 531 -21.34 -7.03 -32.34
CA ASN A 531 -22.57 -7.71 -31.95
C ASN A 531 -22.80 -7.76 -30.42
N PHE A 532 -21.74 -7.68 -29.62
CA PHE A 532 -21.81 -7.89 -28.17
C PHE A 532 -21.22 -6.75 -27.32
N ASP A 533 -20.85 -5.62 -27.95
CA ASP A 533 -20.29 -4.44 -27.26
C ASP A 533 -19.03 -4.79 -26.43
N ALA A 534 -18.28 -5.80 -26.90
CA ALA A 534 -17.13 -6.35 -26.20
C ALA A 534 -15.96 -5.35 -26.20
N LYS A 535 -15.27 -5.21 -25.07
CA LYS A 535 -14.10 -4.33 -24.93
C LYS A 535 -12.81 -5.12 -24.97
N LEU A 536 -11.92 -4.71 -25.87
CA LEU A 536 -10.62 -5.34 -26.05
C LEU A 536 -9.62 -4.83 -24.99
N ILE A 537 -9.06 -5.74 -24.20
CA ILE A 537 -8.06 -5.41 -23.17
C ILE A 537 -6.68 -5.48 -23.81
N ILE A 538 -6.23 -4.34 -24.34
CA ILE A 538 -4.95 -4.20 -25.09
C ILE A 538 -3.75 -4.66 -24.24
N SER A 539 -3.80 -4.48 -22.92
CA SER A 539 -2.74 -4.89 -21.98
C SER A 539 -2.58 -6.41 -21.81
N SER A 540 -3.52 -7.22 -22.32
CA SER A 540 -3.46 -8.68 -22.24
C SER A 540 -2.85 -9.34 -23.48
N ILE A 541 -2.61 -8.57 -24.55
CA ILE A 541 -2.07 -9.06 -25.82
C ILE A 541 -0.57 -9.30 -25.68
N LYS A 542 -0.12 -10.53 -25.94
CA LYS A 542 1.29 -10.90 -25.95
C LYS A 542 1.76 -11.17 -27.38
N PRO A 543 2.90 -10.60 -27.81
CA PRO A 543 3.49 -10.91 -29.11
C PRO A 543 4.03 -12.35 -29.07
N ILE A 544 3.83 -13.10 -30.15
CA ILE A 544 4.28 -14.48 -30.31
C ILE A 544 5.74 -14.52 -30.72
#